data_AF-A0A6J7GF76-F1
#
_entry.id   AF-A0A6J7GF76-F1
#
_cell.length_a   1.000
_cell.length_b   1.000
_cell.length_c   1.000
_cell.angle_alpha   90.00
_cell.angle_beta   90.00
_cell.angle_gamma   90.00
#
_symmetry.space_group_name_H-M   'P 1'
#
loop_
_entity.id
_entity.type
_entity.pdbx_description
1 polymer ?
#
loop_
_entity_poly.entity_id
_entity_poly.type
_entity_poly.pdbx_seq_one_letter_code
_entity_poly.pdbx_strand_id
1 'polypeptide(L)'
;MHSSEIPVAHTPPGGYGSTFPPLILGACTEPLVAGAPDLRGVWKTVSATRGGIPVPADDRLMSYTERIEQCGNRIVDCGGGTIADCRADGSEENGVHDVSVFDFTTPIHVIASFENLVFVLRPVGIPGIEVTRQLDENGNMIWQRPDMGGVRVVLERVRDAT
;
A
#
# COMPACT_ATOMS: atom_id res chain seq x y z
N MET A 1 18.94 0.80 -13.07
CA MET A 1 18.53 1.98 -12.29
C MET A 1 18.16 1.51 -10.89
N HIS A 2 18.70 2.19 -9.88
CA HIS A 2 18.41 1.99 -8.47
C HIS A 2 17.16 2.76 -8.06
N SER A 3 16.51 2.29 -7.00
CA SER A 3 15.29 2.89 -6.48
C SER A 3 15.48 4.33 -6.00
N SER A 4 16.70 4.71 -5.60
CA SER A 4 17.09 6.06 -5.18
C SER A 4 17.24 7.07 -6.32
N GLU A 5 17.42 6.60 -7.56
CA GLU A 5 17.57 7.46 -8.75
C GLU A 5 16.22 7.91 -9.32
N ILE A 6 15.13 7.26 -8.92
CA ILE A 6 13.76 7.56 -9.34
C ILE A 6 13.17 8.58 -8.34
N PRO A 7 12.62 9.71 -8.77
CA PRO A 7 11.96 10.66 -7.87
C PRO A 7 10.79 10.03 -7.10
N VAL A 8 10.52 10.51 -5.88
CA VAL A 8 9.31 10.15 -5.12
C VAL A 8 8.09 10.67 -5.88
N ALA A 9 7.10 9.80 -6.09
CA ALA A 9 5.83 10.15 -6.68
C ALA A 9 4.86 10.65 -5.60
N HIS A 10 4.03 11.62 -5.97
CA HIS A 10 2.99 12.16 -5.10
C HIS A 10 1.64 12.09 -5.79
N THR A 11 0.58 11.98 -5.00
CA THR A 11 -0.79 12.03 -5.49
C THR A 11 -1.04 13.36 -6.20
N PRO A 12 -1.56 13.35 -7.45
CA PRO A 12 -1.92 14.58 -8.14
C PRO A 12 -3.14 15.24 -7.47
N PRO A 13 -3.35 16.57 -7.64
CA PRO A 13 -4.51 17.25 -7.07
C PRO A 13 -5.84 16.56 -7.44
N GLY A 14 -6.62 16.17 -6.43
CA GLY A 14 -7.89 15.46 -6.61
C GLY A 14 -7.77 13.94 -6.82
N GLY A 15 -6.57 13.37 -6.67
CA GLY A 15 -6.29 11.95 -6.85
C GLY A 15 -6.00 11.57 -8.30
N TYR A 16 -5.42 10.39 -8.52
CA TYR A 16 -5.09 9.90 -9.87
C TYR A 16 -6.32 9.48 -10.71
N GLY A 17 -7.53 9.52 -10.14
CA GLY A 17 -8.77 9.15 -10.83
C GLY A 17 -9.01 7.64 -10.90
N SER A 18 -9.56 7.17 -12.03
CA SER A 18 -10.03 5.78 -12.19
C SER A 18 -9.01 4.83 -12.82
N THR A 19 -7.88 5.35 -13.31
CA THR A 19 -6.84 4.57 -13.98
C THR A 19 -5.53 4.74 -13.22
N PHE A 20 -4.80 3.65 -13.00
CA PHE A 20 -3.50 3.75 -12.37
C PHE A 20 -2.56 4.66 -13.18
N PRO A 21 -1.68 5.44 -12.51
CA PRO A 21 -0.64 6.20 -13.19
C PRO A 21 0.29 5.25 -13.97
N PRO A 22 1.16 5.75 -14.88
CA PRO A 22 2.28 4.97 -15.39
C PRO A 22 3.10 4.34 -14.26
N LEU A 23 3.86 3.27 -14.55
CA LEU A 23 4.71 2.63 -13.54
C LEU A 23 5.75 3.63 -13.02
N ILE A 24 5.85 3.75 -11.70
CA ILE A 24 6.80 4.64 -11.04
C ILE A 24 8.17 3.94 -10.98
N LEU A 25 8.20 2.67 -10.61
CA LEU A 25 9.42 1.87 -10.46
C LEU A 25 9.71 0.95 -11.65
N GLY A 26 9.02 1.11 -12.78
CA GLY A 26 9.11 0.20 -13.93
C GLY A 26 10.51 0.07 -14.57
N ALA A 27 11.40 1.06 -14.38
CA ALA A 27 12.78 0.99 -14.84
C ALA A 27 13.77 0.47 -13.78
N CYS A 28 13.29 0.24 -12.55
CA CYS A 28 14.10 -0.17 -11.42
C CYS A 28 14.38 -1.68 -11.48
N THR A 29 15.61 -2.06 -11.14
CA THR A 29 16.10 -3.46 -11.28
C THR A 29 16.76 -3.98 -10.00
N GLU A 30 16.71 -3.20 -8.93
CA GLU A 30 17.28 -3.56 -7.63
C GLU A 30 16.48 -4.71 -7.00
N PRO A 31 17.14 -5.79 -6.54
CA PRO A 31 16.45 -6.89 -5.88
C PRO A 31 15.77 -6.39 -4.59
N LEU A 32 14.67 -7.03 -4.21
CA LEU A 32 14.02 -6.73 -2.93
C LEU A 32 14.97 -7.04 -1.77
N VAL A 33 14.96 -6.18 -0.75
CA VAL A 33 15.73 -6.40 0.47
C VAL A 33 15.22 -7.62 1.24
N ALA A 34 16.10 -8.23 2.03
CA ALA A 34 15.72 -9.34 2.89
C ALA A 34 14.60 -8.92 3.87
N GLY A 35 13.62 -9.80 4.08
CA GLY A 35 12.48 -9.55 4.97
C GLY A 35 11.32 -8.77 4.34
N ALA A 36 11.48 -8.24 3.12
CA ALA A 36 10.37 -7.67 2.37
C ALA A 36 9.45 -8.77 1.82
N PRO A 37 8.11 -8.68 1.98
CA PRO A 37 7.20 -9.51 1.21
C PRO A 37 7.20 -9.11 -0.26
N ASP A 38 7.02 -10.08 -1.16
CA ASP A 38 6.83 -9.81 -2.59
C ASP A 38 5.36 -9.52 -2.90
N LEU A 39 4.98 -8.24 -2.76
CA LEU A 39 3.63 -7.73 -2.99
C LEU A 39 3.45 -7.17 -4.41
N ARG A 40 4.45 -7.29 -5.30
CA ARG A 40 4.44 -6.66 -6.63
C ARG A 40 3.30 -7.14 -7.52
N GLY A 41 2.36 -6.27 -7.86
CA GLY A 41 1.28 -6.62 -8.78
C GLY A 41 0.03 -5.76 -8.61
N VAL A 42 -1.02 -6.15 -9.32
CA VAL A 42 -2.36 -5.60 -9.16
C VAL A 42 -3.18 -6.58 -8.34
N TRP A 43 -3.83 -6.04 -7.32
CA TRP A 43 -4.58 -6.77 -6.31
C TRP A 43 -6.03 -6.34 -6.31
N LYS A 44 -6.95 -7.29 -6.20
CA LYS A 44 -8.38 -7.02 -6.16
C LYS A 44 -9.01 -7.70 -4.96
N THR A 45 -9.92 -6.99 -4.28
CA THR A 45 -10.63 -7.54 -3.13
C THR A 45 -11.48 -8.74 -3.51
N VAL A 46 -11.36 -9.83 -2.74
CA VAL A 46 -12.21 -11.02 -2.81
C VAL A 46 -13.09 -11.19 -1.59
N SER A 47 -12.67 -10.67 -0.42
CA SER A 47 -13.52 -10.60 0.77
C SER A 47 -13.06 -9.48 1.70
N ALA A 48 -13.99 -8.94 2.48
CA ALA A 48 -13.69 -7.96 3.50
C ALA A 48 -14.56 -8.16 4.74
N THR A 49 -14.00 -7.84 5.90
CA THR A 49 -14.69 -7.82 7.19
C THR A 49 -14.41 -6.53 7.93
N ARG A 50 -15.36 -6.11 8.76
CA ARG A 50 -15.21 -5.01 9.74
C ARG A 50 -15.65 -5.53 11.11
N GLY A 51 -14.77 -5.44 12.11
CA GLY A 51 -15.01 -6.03 13.43
C GLY A 51 -15.23 -7.54 13.38
N GLY A 52 -14.61 -8.23 12.40
CA GLY A 52 -14.80 -9.67 12.17
C GLY A 52 -16.09 -10.06 11.45
N ILE A 53 -16.97 -9.11 11.13
CA ILE A 53 -18.22 -9.36 10.41
C ILE A 53 -18.03 -9.06 8.92
N PRO A 54 -18.49 -9.95 8.00
CA PRO A 54 -18.46 -9.66 6.57
C PRO A 54 -19.18 -8.35 6.23
N VAL A 55 -18.56 -7.54 5.38
CA VAL A 55 -19.20 -6.31 4.90
C VAL A 55 -20.27 -6.63 3.83
N PRO A 56 -21.26 -5.74 3.61
CA PRO A 56 -22.20 -5.88 2.50
C PRO A 56 -21.52 -6.00 1.15
N ALA A 57 -22.16 -6.68 0.19
CA ALA A 57 -21.61 -6.90 -1.14
C ALA A 57 -21.36 -5.59 -1.94
N ASP A 58 -22.08 -4.52 -1.60
CA ASP A 58 -21.97 -3.18 -2.19
C ASP A 58 -21.08 -2.22 -1.38
N ASP A 59 -20.42 -2.70 -0.32
CA ASP A 59 -19.43 -1.91 0.42
C ASP A 59 -18.26 -1.53 -0.51
N ARG A 60 -17.72 -0.32 -0.34
CA ARG A 60 -16.59 0.19 -1.13
C ARG A 60 -15.33 -0.68 -1.02
N LEU A 61 -15.17 -1.40 0.09
CA LEU A 61 -14.07 -2.37 0.22
C LEU A 61 -14.17 -3.48 -0.84
N MET A 62 -15.37 -3.90 -1.22
CA MET A 62 -15.57 -4.98 -2.20
C MET A 62 -15.22 -4.57 -3.64
N SER A 63 -15.14 -3.27 -3.94
CA SER A 63 -14.68 -2.75 -5.23
C SER A 63 -13.22 -2.28 -5.22
N TYR A 64 -12.52 -2.42 -4.09
CA TYR A 64 -11.16 -1.92 -3.93
C TYR A 64 -10.14 -2.73 -4.76
N THR A 65 -9.25 -1.99 -5.41
CA THR A 65 -8.11 -2.50 -6.19
C THR A 65 -6.89 -1.66 -5.83
N GLU A 66 -5.73 -2.29 -5.68
CA GLU A 66 -4.44 -1.61 -5.50
C GLU A 66 -3.38 -2.15 -6.45
N ARG A 67 -2.45 -1.29 -6.89
CA ARG A 67 -1.24 -1.69 -7.60
C ARG A 67 -0.03 -1.40 -6.71
N ILE A 68 0.75 -2.44 -6.45
CA ILE A 68 1.99 -2.34 -5.69
C ILE A 68 3.18 -2.55 -6.62
N GLU A 69 4.12 -1.62 -6.55
CA GLU A 69 5.45 -1.69 -7.17
C GLU A 69 6.51 -1.74 -6.06
N GLN A 70 7.54 -2.59 -6.20
CA GLN A 70 8.63 -2.66 -5.23
C GLN A 70 9.98 -2.81 -5.92
N CYS A 71 11.00 -2.17 -5.37
CA CYS A 71 12.37 -2.27 -5.83
C CYS A 71 13.32 -1.88 -4.69
N GLY A 72 14.29 -2.74 -4.35
CA GLY A 72 15.11 -2.53 -3.14
C GLY A 72 14.24 -2.55 -1.88
N ASN A 73 14.36 -1.51 -1.05
CA ASN A 73 13.47 -1.27 0.11
C ASN A 73 12.33 -0.28 -0.19
N ARG A 74 12.18 0.16 -1.45
CA ARG A 74 11.14 1.09 -1.86
C ARG A 74 9.87 0.36 -2.25
N ILE A 75 8.73 0.92 -1.86
CA ILE A 75 7.41 0.43 -2.20
C ILE A 75 6.51 1.61 -2.62
N VAL A 76 5.77 1.42 -3.70
CA VAL A 76 4.76 2.36 -4.19
C VAL A 76 3.43 1.63 -4.25
N ASP A 77 2.48 2.08 -3.43
CA ASP A 77 1.12 1.58 -3.40
C ASP A 77 0.16 2.60 -4.02
N CYS A 78 -0.40 2.26 -5.17
CA CYS A 78 -1.46 3.03 -5.82
C CYS A 78 -2.81 2.38 -5.51
N GLY A 79 -3.57 2.99 -4.60
CA GLY A 79 -4.88 2.50 -4.19
C GLY A 79 -5.79 3.66 -3.76
N GLY A 80 -7.09 3.51 -3.97
CA GLY A 80 -8.08 4.51 -3.55
C GLY A 80 -7.95 5.90 -4.21
N GLY A 81 -7.14 6.05 -5.26
CA GLY A 81 -6.85 7.33 -5.90
C GLY A 81 -5.58 8.03 -5.40
N THR A 82 -4.86 7.45 -4.43
CA THR A 82 -3.61 7.99 -3.85
C THR A 82 -2.37 7.16 -4.20
N ILE A 83 -1.20 7.79 -4.19
CA ILE A 83 0.12 7.16 -4.42
C ILE A 83 0.93 7.17 -3.11
N ALA A 84 0.91 6.07 -2.36
CA ALA A 84 1.78 5.93 -1.19
C ALA A 84 3.17 5.44 -1.61
N ASP A 85 4.08 6.37 -1.88
CA ASP A 85 5.48 6.12 -2.23
C ASP A 85 6.40 6.35 -1.03
N CYS A 86 7.16 5.32 -0.64
CA CYS A 86 8.04 5.39 0.53
C CYS A 86 9.19 4.37 0.47
N ARG A 87 10.19 4.57 1.35
CA ARG A 87 11.16 3.52 1.68
C ARG A 87 10.78 2.89 3.00
N ALA A 88 10.71 1.57 3.01
CA ALA A 88 10.31 0.79 4.17
C ALA A 88 11.52 0.55 5.11
N ASP A 89 12.17 1.63 5.57
CA ASP A 89 13.35 1.60 6.44
C ASP A 89 13.08 1.98 7.91
N GLY A 90 11.83 2.24 8.25
CA GLY A 90 11.40 2.61 9.61
C GLY A 90 11.65 4.07 9.98
N SER A 91 12.13 4.90 9.05
CA SER A 91 12.30 6.34 9.28
C SER A 91 11.05 7.13 8.89
N GLU A 92 10.82 8.26 9.58
CA GLU A 92 9.81 9.24 9.16
C GLU A 92 10.25 9.99 7.91
N GLU A 93 11.53 10.34 7.80
CA GLU A 93 12.09 11.07 6.67
C GLU A 93 11.81 10.38 5.33
N ASN A 94 11.97 9.06 5.26
CA ASN A 94 11.70 8.29 4.04
C ASN A 94 10.32 7.64 4.00
N GLY A 95 9.44 7.98 4.95
CA GLY A 95 8.06 7.51 4.99
C GLY A 95 7.22 8.04 3.83
N VAL A 96 5.91 7.75 3.87
CA VAL A 96 4.94 8.36 2.95
C VAL A 96 4.73 9.80 3.39
N HIS A 97 4.98 10.74 2.47
CA HIS A 97 4.66 12.16 2.60
C HIS A 97 3.71 12.54 1.46
N ASP A 98 2.42 12.40 1.71
CA ASP A 98 1.39 12.63 0.69
C ASP A 98 0.09 13.17 1.33
N VAL A 99 -1.04 13.03 0.66
CA VAL A 99 -2.35 13.50 1.10
C VAL A 99 -3.30 12.34 1.44
N SER A 100 -4.24 12.64 2.32
CA SER A 100 -5.33 11.75 2.72
C SER A 100 -6.21 11.36 1.54
N VAL A 101 -6.54 10.08 1.43
CA VAL A 101 -7.48 9.54 0.43
C VAL A 101 -8.91 10.09 0.56
N PHE A 102 -9.25 10.68 1.71
CA PHE A 102 -10.61 11.18 1.95
C PHE A 102 -10.90 12.53 1.27
N ASP A 103 -9.86 13.34 1.03
CA ASP A 103 -10.02 14.69 0.47
C ASP A 103 -8.93 15.08 -0.54
N PHE A 104 -7.88 14.28 -0.71
CA PHE A 104 -6.73 14.54 -1.58
C PHE A 104 -6.02 15.89 -1.31
N THR A 105 -6.14 16.42 -0.09
CA THR A 105 -5.56 17.73 0.29
C THR A 105 -4.94 17.73 1.67
N THR A 106 -5.49 16.98 2.64
CA THR A 106 -4.98 16.93 4.01
C THR A 106 -3.66 16.15 4.03
N PRO A 107 -2.52 16.75 4.42
CA PRO A 107 -1.25 16.04 4.47
C PRO A 107 -1.28 14.87 5.46
N ILE A 108 -0.60 13.78 5.09
CA ILE A 108 -0.37 12.60 5.93
C ILE A 108 1.13 12.26 5.91
N HIS A 109 1.64 11.88 7.07
CA HIS A 109 2.99 11.36 7.24
C HIS A 109 2.88 9.94 7.81
N VAL A 110 3.50 8.96 7.17
CA VAL A 110 3.37 7.55 7.57
C VAL A 110 4.72 6.87 7.50
N ILE A 111 5.20 6.37 8.63
CA ILE A 111 6.43 5.57 8.68
C ILE A 111 6.14 4.19 8.08
N ALA A 112 7.06 3.72 7.23
CA ALA A 112 6.97 2.45 6.53
C ALA A 112 8.10 1.51 6.94
N SER A 113 7.81 0.24 7.14
CA SER A 113 8.83 -0.79 7.40
C SER A 113 8.44 -2.15 6.83
N PHE A 114 9.46 -2.98 6.57
CA PHE A 114 9.29 -4.41 6.35
C PHE A 114 9.71 -5.18 7.60
N GLU A 115 8.81 -5.99 8.14
CA GLU A 115 8.99 -6.72 9.38
C GLU A 115 8.51 -8.17 9.18
N ASN A 116 9.45 -9.12 9.14
CA ASN A 116 9.13 -10.56 9.02
C ASN A 116 8.15 -10.90 7.87
N LEU A 117 8.41 -10.39 6.66
CA LEU A 117 7.53 -10.54 5.48
C LEU A 117 6.17 -9.83 5.63
N VAL A 118 6.07 -8.82 6.48
CA VAL A 118 4.91 -7.93 6.61
C VAL A 118 5.33 -6.51 6.25
N PHE A 119 4.57 -5.86 5.38
CA PHE A 119 4.67 -4.42 5.17
C PHE A 119 3.82 -3.70 6.22
N VAL A 120 4.43 -2.83 7.01
CA VAL A 120 3.78 -2.14 8.13
C VAL A 120 3.85 -0.64 7.91
N LEU A 121 2.71 0.02 8.11
CA LEU A 121 2.53 1.46 8.03
C LEU A 121 2.07 2.01 9.37
N ARG A 122 2.76 3.04 9.87
CA ARG A 122 2.52 3.70 11.16
C ARG A 122 2.29 5.20 10.94
N PRO A 123 1.04 5.68 11.03
CA PRO A 123 0.76 7.11 10.89
C PRO A 123 1.44 7.92 11.99
N VAL A 124 2.18 8.97 11.60
CA VAL A 124 2.86 9.86 12.54
C VAL A 124 1.82 10.62 13.36
N GLY A 125 2.07 10.73 14.67
CA GLY A 125 1.18 11.40 15.61
C GLY A 125 -0.05 10.59 16.05
N ILE A 126 -0.22 9.35 15.57
CA ILE A 126 -1.34 8.47 15.96
C ILE A 126 -0.78 7.16 16.54
N PRO A 127 -0.43 7.14 17.84
CA PRO A 127 0.22 5.98 18.46
C PRO A 127 -0.69 4.75 18.48
N GLY A 128 -0.10 3.57 18.26
CA GLY A 128 -0.79 2.27 18.37
C GLY A 128 -1.53 1.82 17.10
N ILE A 129 -1.47 2.59 16.01
CA ILE A 129 -2.03 2.18 14.72
C ILE A 129 -0.95 1.58 13.84
N GLU A 130 -1.20 0.36 13.39
CA GLU A 130 -0.41 -0.35 12.38
C GLU A 130 -1.35 -0.82 11.27
N VAL A 131 -1.13 -0.33 10.07
CA VAL A 131 -1.79 -0.83 8.86
C VAL A 131 -0.84 -1.82 8.21
N THR A 132 -1.28 -3.06 8.01
CA THR A 132 -0.40 -4.15 7.57
C THR A 132 -0.83 -4.73 6.23
N ARG A 133 0.16 -5.20 5.47
CA ARG A 133 -0.02 -6.06 4.30
C ARG A 133 0.93 -7.25 4.39
N GLN A 134 0.38 -8.45 4.27
CA GLN A 134 1.17 -9.69 4.24
C GLN A 134 0.49 -10.71 3.33
N LEU A 135 1.25 -11.67 2.81
CA LEU A 135 0.68 -12.78 2.05
C LEU A 135 0.20 -13.89 3.00
N ASP A 136 -0.95 -14.49 2.70
CA ASP A 136 -1.37 -15.76 3.28
C ASP A 136 -0.71 -16.95 2.57
N GLU A 137 -0.97 -18.16 3.06
CA GLU A 137 -0.42 -19.40 2.51
C GLU A 137 -0.84 -19.68 1.06
N ASN A 138 -1.94 -19.06 0.60
CA ASN A 138 -2.47 -19.19 -0.76
C ASN A 138 -1.93 -18.09 -1.69
N GLY A 139 -1.09 -17.19 -1.17
CA GLY A 139 -0.56 -16.04 -1.92
C GLY A 139 -1.53 -14.88 -2.05
N ASN A 140 -2.68 -14.89 -1.35
CA ASN A 140 -3.54 -13.72 -1.26
C ASN A 140 -2.93 -12.71 -0.30
N MET A 141 -3.14 -11.43 -0.57
CA MET A 141 -2.73 -10.39 0.33
C MET A 141 -3.81 -10.13 1.38
N ILE A 142 -3.40 -10.13 2.65
CA ILE A 142 -4.20 -9.71 3.78
C ILE A 142 -3.82 -8.27 4.10
N TRP A 143 -4.76 -7.35 3.87
CA TRP A 143 -4.65 -5.96 4.28
C TRP A 143 -5.47 -5.72 5.54
N GLN A 144 -4.83 -5.19 6.60
CA GLN A 144 -5.50 -4.92 7.87
C GLN A 144 -5.34 -3.47 8.29
N ARG A 145 -6.44 -2.90 8.82
CA ARG A 145 -6.49 -1.53 9.31
C ARG A 145 -7.33 -1.45 10.60
N PRO A 146 -6.68 -1.36 11.78
CA PRO A 146 -7.38 -1.45 13.06
C PRO A 146 -8.21 -0.21 13.40
N ASP A 147 -7.77 0.99 13.01
CA ASP A 147 -8.42 2.29 13.31
C ASP A 147 -9.78 2.49 12.64
N MET A 148 -10.12 1.70 11.60
CA MET A 148 -11.42 1.80 10.92
C MET A 148 -12.44 0.73 11.37
N GLY A 149 -12.40 0.37 12.64
CA GLY A 149 -13.25 -0.67 13.21
C GLY A 149 -12.75 -2.09 12.88
N GLY A 150 -11.43 -2.29 12.86
CA GLY A 150 -10.83 -3.60 12.59
C GLY A 150 -11.14 -4.10 11.18
N VAL A 151 -10.87 -3.26 10.17
CA VAL A 151 -10.99 -3.67 8.76
C VAL A 151 -9.94 -4.73 8.46
N ARG A 152 -10.37 -5.79 7.81
CA ARG A 152 -9.52 -6.81 7.20
C ARG A 152 -10.04 -7.11 5.81
N VAL A 153 -9.16 -7.05 4.82
CA VAL A 153 -9.47 -7.31 3.42
C VAL A 153 -8.54 -8.42 2.93
N VAL A 154 -9.10 -9.38 2.19
CA VAL A 154 -8.35 -10.38 1.45
C VAL A 154 -8.39 -9.96 -0.01
N LEU A 155 -7.23 -9.86 -0.63
CA LEU A 155 -7.08 -9.50 -2.03
C LEU A 155 -6.37 -10.62 -2.80
N GLU A 156 -6.87 -10.93 -3.98
CA GLU A 156 -6.21 -11.83 -4.92
C GLU A 156 -5.31 -11.03 -5.88
N ARG A 157 -4.18 -11.60 -6.29
CA ARG A 157 -3.31 -11.02 -7.31
C ARG A 157 -3.90 -11.33 -8.68
N VAL A 158 -4.36 -10.29 -9.39
CA VAL A 158 -4.98 -10.45 -10.72
C VAL A 158 -4.00 -10.21 -11.87
N ARG A 159 -2.85 -9.59 -11.57
CA ARG A 159 -1.77 -9.35 -12.54
C ARG A 159 -0.44 -9.16 -11.80
N ASP A 160 0.64 -9.70 -12.34
CA ASP A 160 1.99 -9.41 -11.84
C ASP A 160 2.43 -7.99 -12.23
N ALA A 161 3.37 -7.41 -11.48
CA ALA A 161 4.02 -6.17 -11.88
C ALA A 161 4.91 -6.45 -13.10
N THR A 162 4.39 -6.14 -14.28
CA THR A 162 5.16 -6.13 -15.55
C THR A 162 5.88 -4.81 -15.71
#